data_AF-X0TT21-F1
#
_entry.id   AF-X0TT21-F1
#
_cell.length_a   1.000
_cell.length_b   1.000
_cell.length_c   1.000
_cell.angle_alpha   90.00
_cell.angle_beta   90.00
_cell.angle_gamma   90.00
#
_symmetry.space_group_name_H-M   'P 1'
#
loop_
_entity.id
_entity.type
_entity.pdbx_description
1 polymer ?
#
loop_
_entity_poly.entity_id
_entity_poly.type
_entity_poly.pdbx_seq_one_letter_code
_entity_poly.pdbx_strand_id
1 'polypeptide(L)'
;LVLENERNAASLLGPGGFDAQWNDDFHNSAHVLLTGERDGYYRAYADAPLRHLARTLGEGFAYQGEPSPLHDGAPRGEPSAHLPPTAFVAFLQNHDQVGNRAFGERLRTLANEDAVRAATALLLLAPSIPLLFMGEEDGSTQPFQFFTDYRGALADAVREGRRREFAAFPAFTDAAHRDAIPDPNDIATFVRST
;
A
#
# COMPACT_ATOMS: atom_id res chain seq x y z
N LEU A 1 -8.11 4.66 19.17
CA LEU A 1 -7.33 5.45 18.20
C LEU A 1 -6.46 4.51 17.38
N VAL A 2 -6.49 4.65 16.05
CA VAL A 2 -5.65 3.89 15.12
C VAL A 2 -4.59 4.82 14.54
N LEU A 3 -3.36 4.33 14.40
CA LEU A 3 -2.21 5.05 13.88
C LEU A 3 -1.83 4.55 12.48
N GLU A 4 -1.46 5.47 11.61
CA GLU A 4 -0.71 5.19 10.39
C GLU A 4 0.77 5.56 10.65
N ASN A 5 1.69 4.60 10.54
CA ASN A 5 3.10 4.82 10.88
C ASN A 5 4.02 3.82 10.19
N GLU A 6 4.94 4.34 9.38
CA GLU A 6 5.89 3.54 8.59
C GLU A 6 6.98 2.85 9.43
N ARG A 7 7.20 3.30 10.68
CA ARG A 7 8.39 2.92 11.45
C ARG A 7 8.29 1.60 12.18
N ASN A 8 7.13 0.94 12.19
CA ASN A 8 6.86 -0.28 12.97
C ASN A 8 7.20 -0.11 14.46
N ALA A 9 6.81 1.01 15.05
CA ALA A 9 7.10 1.35 16.44
C ALA A 9 6.06 0.69 17.37
N ALA A 10 6.32 -0.57 17.76
CA ALA A 10 5.46 -1.36 18.63
C ALA A 10 5.19 -0.68 19.99
N SER A 11 6.16 0.12 20.48
CA SER A 11 6.06 0.90 21.71
C SER A 11 4.95 1.96 21.72
N LEU A 12 4.39 2.32 20.56
CA LEU A 12 3.24 3.23 20.47
C LEU A 12 1.90 2.52 20.71
N LEU A 13 1.89 1.18 20.76
CA LEU A 13 0.68 0.36 20.83
C LEU A 13 0.45 -0.23 22.23
N GLY A 14 -0.82 -0.27 22.64
CA GLY A 14 -1.23 -0.85 23.92
C GLY A 14 -1.60 0.18 24.99
N PRO A 15 -1.59 -0.20 26.28
CA PRO A 15 -2.11 0.64 27.36
C PRO A 15 -1.43 2.01 27.43
N GLY A 16 -2.23 3.08 27.31
CA GLY A 16 -1.74 4.46 27.32
C GLY A 16 -1.20 4.97 25.98
N GLY A 17 -1.24 4.14 24.93
CA GLY A 17 -0.91 4.48 23.55
C GLY A 17 -2.10 4.38 22.60
N PHE A 18 -1.84 3.98 21.36
CA PHE A 18 -2.85 3.70 20.34
C PHE A 18 -3.37 2.26 20.46
N ASP A 19 -4.60 2.02 20.03
CA ASP A 19 -5.23 0.70 20.10
C ASP A 19 -4.74 -0.22 18.98
N ALA A 20 -4.44 0.34 17.79
CA ALA A 20 -3.93 -0.41 16.65
C ALA A 20 -3.12 0.47 15.68
N GLN A 21 -2.35 -0.16 14.80
CA GLN A 21 -1.64 0.48 13.69
C GLN A 21 -2.03 -0.17 12.35
N TRP A 22 -2.07 0.63 11.29
CA TRP A 22 -2.01 0.12 9.92
C TRP A 22 -0.71 -0.65 9.70
N ASN A 23 -0.83 -1.86 9.13
CA ASN A 23 0.26 -2.78 8.93
C ASN A 23 0.55 -2.99 7.44
N ASP A 24 1.20 -2.00 6.83
CA ASP A 24 1.63 -2.04 5.44
C ASP A 24 2.57 -3.20 5.12
N ASP A 25 3.25 -3.79 6.11
CA ASP A 25 4.07 -4.98 5.87
C ASP A 25 3.25 -6.17 5.39
N PHE A 26 2.02 -6.33 5.89
CA PHE A 26 1.09 -7.37 5.40
C PHE A 26 0.75 -7.11 3.94
N HIS A 27 0.32 -5.89 3.63
CA HIS A 27 -0.02 -5.44 2.28
C HIS A 27 1.16 -5.68 1.32
N ASN A 28 2.33 -5.13 1.64
CA ASN A 28 3.48 -5.13 0.76
C ASN A 28 3.97 -6.55 0.47
N SER A 29 3.98 -7.41 1.50
CA SER A 29 4.34 -8.82 1.33
C SER A 29 3.35 -9.58 0.44
N ALA A 30 2.04 -9.36 0.66
CA ALA A 30 0.99 -9.97 -0.16
C ALA A 30 1.04 -9.47 -1.60
N HIS A 31 1.20 -8.16 -1.82
CA HIS A 31 1.27 -7.56 -3.15
C HIS A 31 2.43 -8.12 -3.96
N VAL A 32 3.62 -8.24 -3.35
CA VAL A 32 4.79 -8.84 -4.00
C VAL A 32 4.55 -10.31 -4.36
N LEU A 33 3.91 -11.09 -3.48
CA LEU A 33 3.55 -12.49 -3.79
C LEU A 33 2.58 -12.59 -4.96
N LEU A 34 1.61 -11.69 -5.04
CA LEU A 34 0.52 -11.74 -6.01
C LEU A 34 0.90 -11.21 -7.39
N THR A 35 1.75 -10.19 -7.44
CA THR A 35 2.08 -9.46 -8.68
C THR A 35 3.52 -9.69 -9.15
N GLY A 36 4.42 -10.04 -8.24
CA GLY A 36 5.86 -10.09 -8.50
C GLY A 36 6.53 -8.71 -8.63
N GLU A 37 5.81 -7.60 -8.44
CA GLU A 37 6.37 -6.24 -8.49
C GLU A 37 7.46 -6.04 -7.44
N ARG A 38 8.50 -5.27 -7.78
CA ARG A 38 9.67 -5.03 -6.91
C ARG A 38 10.08 -3.56 -6.85
N ASP A 39 9.35 -2.68 -7.50
CA ASP A 39 9.69 -1.26 -7.56
C ASP A 39 9.32 -0.52 -6.28
N GLY A 40 9.88 0.68 -6.09
CA GLY A 40 9.55 1.53 -4.94
C GLY A 40 9.83 0.84 -3.59
N TYR A 41 8.83 0.84 -2.70
CA TYR A 41 8.92 0.20 -1.38
C TYR A 41 8.78 -1.33 -1.42
N TYR A 42 8.25 -1.91 -2.50
CA TYR A 42 8.08 -3.37 -2.63
C TYR A 42 9.43 -4.12 -2.64
N ARG A 43 10.53 -3.47 -3.05
CA ARG A 43 11.88 -4.06 -3.02
C ARG A 43 12.29 -4.60 -1.66
N ALA A 44 11.75 -4.04 -0.57
CA ALA A 44 12.05 -4.48 0.79
C ALA A 44 11.50 -5.88 1.10
N TYR A 45 10.44 -6.29 0.42
CA TYR A 45 9.77 -7.57 0.67
C TYR A 45 10.11 -8.62 -0.39
N ALA A 46 10.79 -8.23 -1.47
CA ALA A 46 11.06 -9.07 -2.64
C ALA A 46 12.10 -10.19 -2.42
N ASP A 47 12.88 -10.14 -1.33
CA ASP A 47 13.85 -11.19 -1.00
C ASP A 47 13.18 -12.49 -0.57
N ALA A 48 12.12 -12.40 0.23
CA ALA A 48 11.39 -13.54 0.78
C ALA A 48 9.94 -13.15 1.14
N PRO A 49 9.10 -12.83 0.14
CA PRO A 49 7.80 -12.21 0.39
C PRO A 49 6.85 -13.15 1.17
N LEU A 50 6.96 -14.47 1.00
CA LEU A 50 6.23 -15.45 1.81
C LEU A 50 6.67 -15.45 3.28
N ARG A 51 7.97 -15.29 3.55
CA ARG A 51 8.52 -15.20 4.92
C ARG A 51 7.98 -13.95 5.61
N HIS A 52 7.99 -12.81 4.92
CA HIS A 52 7.47 -11.56 5.44
C HIS A 52 5.97 -11.65 5.73
N LEU A 53 5.17 -12.17 4.79
CA LEU A 53 3.74 -12.37 5.00
C LEU A 53 3.46 -13.32 6.19
N ALA A 54 4.15 -14.46 6.25
CA ALA A 54 4.02 -15.40 7.37
C ALA A 54 4.36 -14.75 8.71
N ARG A 55 5.39 -13.91 8.76
CA ARG A 55 5.76 -13.17 9.97
C ARG A 55 4.69 -12.14 10.34
N THR A 56 4.10 -11.44 9.37
CA THR A 56 3.03 -10.49 9.69
C THR A 56 1.80 -11.16 10.30
N LEU A 57 1.47 -12.37 9.84
CA LEU A 57 0.39 -13.19 10.39
C LEU A 57 0.69 -13.70 11.81
N GLY A 58 1.95 -14.03 12.09
CA GLY A 58 2.36 -14.62 13.37
C GLY A 58 2.76 -13.61 14.45
N GLU A 59 3.33 -12.47 14.05
CA GLU A 59 4.03 -11.55 14.95
C GLU A 59 3.64 -10.08 14.75
N GLY A 60 2.78 -9.75 13.79
CA GLY A 60 2.40 -8.37 13.47
C GLY A 60 3.27 -7.75 12.38
N PHE A 61 4.43 -7.20 12.71
CA PHE A 61 5.31 -6.57 11.72
C PHE A 61 6.28 -7.56 11.04
N ALA A 62 6.58 -7.34 9.76
CA ALA A 62 7.62 -8.10 9.05
C ALA A 62 9.02 -7.62 9.47
N TYR A 63 9.18 -6.31 9.66
CA TYR A 63 10.40 -5.68 10.17
C TYR A 63 10.25 -5.33 11.64
N GLN A 64 11.13 -5.89 12.48
CA GLN A 64 11.14 -5.77 13.93
C GLN A 64 12.55 -5.45 14.48
N GLY A 65 13.37 -4.79 13.66
CA GLY A 65 14.75 -4.39 13.94
C GLY A 65 15.73 -4.77 12.82
N GLU A 66 15.29 -5.51 11.80
CA GLU A 66 16.16 -5.89 10.69
C GLU A 66 16.54 -4.69 9.80
N PRO A 67 17.72 -4.72 9.15
CA PRO A 67 18.11 -3.76 8.12
C PRO A 67 17.06 -3.64 7.01
N SER A 68 16.57 -2.42 6.76
CA SER A 68 15.58 -2.16 5.70
C SER A 68 16.24 -1.57 4.45
N PRO A 69 15.99 -2.14 3.25
CA PRO A 69 16.40 -1.52 1.98
C PRO A 69 15.74 -0.16 1.67
N LEU A 70 14.73 0.24 2.46
CA LEU A 70 14.07 1.54 2.35
C LEU A 70 14.74 2.61 3.22
N HIS A 71 15.56 2.18 4.17
CA HIS A 71 16.20 3.04 5.18
C HIS A 71 17.73 2.93 5.08
N ASP A 72 18.26 2.74 3.87
CA ASP A 72 19.70 2.60 3.60
C ASP A 72 20.41 1.54 4.48
N GLY A 73 19.69 0.46 4.80
CA GLY A 73 20.18 -0.62 5.66
C GLY A 73 20.12 -0.32 7.15
N ALA A 74 19.57 0.83 7.57
CA ALA A 74 19.29 1.09 8.97
C ALA A 74 18.21 0.12 9.50
N PRO A 75 18.28 -0.25 10.79
CA PRO A 75 17.24 -1.03 11.46
C PRO A 75 15.85 -0.37 11.32
N ARG A 76 14.83 -1.17 11.01
CA ARG A 76 13.43 -0.75 10.99
C ARG A 76 12.60 -1.60 11.93
N GLY A 77 11.77 -0.95 12.74
CA GLY A 77 10.79 -1.59 13.60
C GLY A 77 11.31 -2.08 14.94
N GLU A 78 10.37 -2.52 15.75
CA GLU A 78 10.55 -3.05 17.10
C GLU A 78 9.88 -4.44 17.22
N PRO A 79 10.34 -5.32 18.13
CA PRO A 79 9.68 -6.60 18.37
C PRO A 79 8.19 -6.43 18.69
N SER A 80 7.31 -7.10 17.94
CA SER A 80 5.86 -6.88 18.01
C SER A 80 5.03 -8.10 18.43
N ALA A 81 5.65 -9.28 18.55
CA ALA A 81 4.97 -10.54 18.89
C ALA A 81 4.26 -10.56 20.26
N HIS A 82 4.55 -9.59 21.13
CA HIS A 82 3.93 -9.45 22.44
C HIS A 82 2.59 -8.68 22.39
N LEU A 83 2.27 -8.04 21.26
CA LEU A 83 1.02 -7.30 21.07
C LEU A 83 -0.11 -8.25 20.65
N PRO A 84 -1.37 -7.96 21.02
CA PRO A 84 -2.50 -8.75 20.53
C PRO A 84 -2.65 -8.58 19.00
N PRO A 85 -3.14 -9.59 18.27
CA PRO A 85 -3.38 -9.47 16.83
C PRO A 85 -4.27 -8.30 16.44
N THR A 86 -5.19 -7.91 17.33
CA THR A 86 -6.08 -6.75 17.15
C THR A 86 -5.37 -5.40 17.17
N ALA A 87 -4.09 -5.36 17.53
CA ALA A 87 -3.26 -4.16 17.42
C ALA A 87 -2.78 -3.87 15.99
N PHE A 88 -3.10 -4.74 15.03
CA PHE A 88 -2.69 -4.60 13.63
C PHE A 88 -3.92 -4.56 12.73
N VAL A 89 -3.99 -3.52 11.90
CA VAL A 89 -4.98 -3.39 10.82
C VAL A 89 -4.32 -3.87 9.53
N ALA A 90 -4.79 -5.00 9.01
CA ALA A 90 -4.33 -5.59 7.77
C ALA A 90 -5.25 -5.18 6.61
N PHE A 91 -4.70 -5.05 5.41
CA PHE A 91 -5.45 -4.72 4.20
C PHE A 91 -4.70 -5.23 2.96
N LEU A 92 -5.46 -5.52 1.91
CA LEU A 92 -4.92 -5.76 0.56
C LEU A 92 -4.99 -4.51 -0.30
N GLN A 93 -5.96 -3.62 -0.03
CA GLN A 93 -6.04 -2.33 -0.68
C GLN A 93 -6.46 -1.26 0.33
N ASN A 94 -5.99 -0.04 0.10
CA ASN A 94 -6.51 1.18 0.71
C ASN A 94 -6.34 2.31 -0.32
N HIS A 95 -6.68 3.54 0.07
CA HIS A 95 -6.58 4.70 -0.82
C HIS A 95 -5.16 4.98 -1.31
N ASP A 96 -4.12 4.75 -0.51
CA ASP A 96 -2.72 4.91 -0.89
C ASP A 96 -2.25 3.79 -1.81
N GLN A 97 -2.49 2.53 -1.43
CA GLN A 97 -2.00 1.37 -2.15
C GLN A 97 -2.59 1.26 -3.58
N VAL A 98 -3.77 1.85 -3.78
CA VAL A 98 -4.38 2.02 -5.11
C VAL A 98 -4.02 3.38 -5.70
N GLY A 99 -4.31 4.46 -4.97
CA GLY A 99 -4.23 5.83 -5.47
C GLY A 99 -2.83 6.37 -5.70
N ASN A 100 -1.80 5.81 -5.05
CA ASN A 100 -0.40 6.17 -5.31
C ASN A 100 0.19 5.45 -6.53
N ARG A 101 -0.58 4.56 -7.18
CA ARG A 101 -0.21 4.05 -8.50
C ARG A 101 -0.50 5.09 -9.58
N ALA A 102 0.26 5.06 -10.67
CA ALA A 102 0.17 6.03 -11.75
C ALA A 102 -1.25 6.09 -12.37
N PHE A 103 -1.91 4.94 -12.51
CA PHE A 103 -3.25 4.86 -13.10
C PHE A 103 -4.34 4.47 -12.09
N GLY A 104 -3.98 4.30 -10.82
CA GLY A 104 -4.93 3.94 -9.76
C GLY A 104 -5.43 2.50 -9.86
N GLU A 105 -4.65 1.57 -10.41
CA GLU A 105 -5.09 0.20 -10.66
C GLU A 105 -5.38 -0.56 -9.36
N ARG A 106 -6.46 -1.35 -9.35
CA ARG A 106 -6.78 -2.22 -8.22
C ARG A 106 -6.03 -3.54 -8.30
N LEU A 107 -5.77 -4.17 -7.16
CA LEU A 107 -5.02 -5.43 -7.07
C LEU A 107 -5.58 -6.53 -7.99
N ARG A 108 -6.92 -6.62 -8.12
CA ARG A 108 -7.61 -7.58 -9.00
C ARG A 108 -7.27 -7.42 -10.48
N THR A 109 -6.86 -6.23 -10.93
CA THR A 109 -6.44 -6.01 -12.33
C THR A 109 -4.95 -6.26 -12.54
N LEU A 110 -4.19 -6.51 -11.47
CA LEU A 110 -2.73 -6.69 -11.48
C LEU A 110 -2.30 -8.14 -11.24
N ALA A 111 -3.16 -8.95 -10.62
CA ALA A 111 -2.84 -10.29 -10.17
C ALA A 111 -3.86 -11.34 -10.65
N ASN A 112 -3.47 -12.60 -10.55
CA ASN A 112 -4.37 -13.72 -10.83
C ASN A 112 -5.59 -13.70 -9.89
N GLU A 113 -6.79 -13.89 -10.45
CA GLU A 113 -8.05 -13.77 -9.71
C GLU A 113 -8.16 -14.78 -8.55
N ASP A 114 -7.79 -16.03 -8.76
CA ASP A 114 -7.84 -17.07 -7.71
C ASP A 114 -6.86 -16.76 -6.57
N ALA A 115 -5.68 -16.22 -6.91
CA ALA A 115 -4.72 -15.77 -5.92
C ALA A 115 -5.25 -14.58 -5.10
N VAL A 116 -5.92 -13.61 -5.73
CA VAL A 116 -6.57 -12.48 -5.04
C VAL A 116 -7.70 -12.97 -4.14
N ARG A 117 -8.51 -13.94 -4.58
CA ARG A 117 -9.55 -14.56 -3.74
C ARG A 117 -8.94 -15.26 -2.52
N ALA A 118 -7.85 -16.01 -2.69
CA ALA A 118 -7.15 -16.66 -1.59
C ALA A 118 -6.56 -15.64 -0.59
N ALA A 119 -5.95 -14.56 -1.09
CA ALA A 119 -5.44 -13.47 -0.25
C ALA A 119 -6.57 -12.75 0.49
N THR A 120 -7.73 -12.55 -0.15
CA THR A 120 -8.91 -11.94 0.48
C THR A 120 -9.44 -12.83 1.61
N ALA A 121 -9.52 -14.15 1.38
CA ALA A 121 -9.88 -15.09 2.43
C ALA A 121 -8.89 -15.07 3.60
N LEU A 122 -7.58 -14.99 3.31
CA LEU A 122 -6.55 -14.84 4.33
C LEU A 122 -6.74 -13.56 5.15
N LEU A 123 -6.96 -12.42 4.50
CA LEU A 123 -7.22 -11.13 5.16
C LEU A 123 -8.43 -11.21 6.10
N LEU A 124 -9.55 -11.75 5.62
CA LEU A 124 -10.82 -11.76 6.36
C LEU A 124 -10.87 -12.80 7.49
N LEU A 125 -10.06 -13.85 7.41
CA LEU A 125 -10.03 -14.95 8.39
C LEU A 125 -8.85 -14.88 9.35
N ALA A 126 -7.85 -14.04 9.07
CA ALA A 126 -6.74 -13.77 9.97
C ALA A 126 -7.21 -13.05 11.25
N PRO A 127 -6.49 -13.17 12.37
CA PRO A 127 -6.89 -12.56 13.65
C PRO A 127 -6.64 -11.05 13.73
N SER A 128 -5.91 -10.46 12.78
CA SER A 128 -5.74 -9.01 12.65
C SER A 128 -7.05 -8.33 12.24
N ILE A 129 -7.20 -7.04 12.52
CA ILE A 129 -8.39 -6.28 12.10
C ILE A 129 -8.35 -6.09 10.57
N PRO A 130 -9.31 -6.60 9.80
CA PRO A 130 -9.33 -6.39 8.36
C PRO A 130 -9.84 -4.99 8.02
N LEU A 131 -9.19 -4.34 7.06
CA LEU A 131 -9.67 -3.15 6.37
C LEU A 131 -9.91 -3.51 4.90
N LEU A 132 -11.09 -3.14 4.40
CA LEU A 132 -11.45 -3.21 2.99
C LEU A 132 -11.55 -1.80 2.43
N PHE A 133 -11.05 -1.61 1.23
CA PHE A 133 -11.26 -0.41 0.43
C PHE A 133 -12.56 -0.52 -0.37
N MET A 134 -13.30 0.58 -0.46
CA MET A 134 -14.62 0.60 -1.09
C MET A 134 -14.61 -0.05 -2.49
N GLY A 135 -15.55 -0.94 -2.74
CA GLY A 135 -15.69 -1.69 -3.98
C GLY A 135 -14.86 -2.99 -4.05
N GLU A 136 -14.00 -3.30 -3.08
CA GLU A 136 -13.35 -4.61 -2.99
C GLU A 136 -14.35 -5.75 -2.81
N GLU A 137 -15.39 -5.50 -2.01
CA GLU A 137 -16.47 -6.41 -1.66
C GLU A 137 -17.25 -6.93 -2.89
N ASP A 138 -17.42 -6.05 -3.89
CA ASP A 138 -18.10 -6.35 -5.15
C ASP A 138 -17.12 -6.67 -6.30
N GLY A 139 -15.82 -6.65 -6.01
CA GLY A 139 -14.77 -6.93 -6.99
C GLY A 139 -14.58 -5.85 -8.05
N SER A 140 -14.80 -4.58 -7.70
CA SER A 140 -14.63 -3.44 -8.61
C SER A 140 -13.26 -3.45 -9.29
N THR A 141 -13.26 -3.17 -10.58
CA THR A 141 -12.06 -2.94 -11.40
C THR A 141 -11.89 -1.47 -11.76
N GLN A 142 -12.79 -0.59 -11.30
CA GLN A 142 -12.64 0.85 -11.51
C GLN A 142 -11.41 1.34 -10.73
N PRO A 143 -10.55 2.16 -11.35
CA PRO A 143 -9.38 2.67 -10.65
C PRO A 143 -9.79 3.58 -9.49
N PHE A 144 -8.88 3.84 -8.57
CA PHE A 144 -9.01 4.97 -7.65
C PHE A 144 -7.82 5.89 -7.90
N GLN A 145 -8.03 6.97 -8.64
CA GLN A 145 -6.97 7.86 -9.11
C GLN A 145 -6.77 9.00 -8.11
N PHE A 146 -5.57 9.59 -8.08
CA PHE A 146 -5.35 10.85 -7.35
C PHE A 146 -6.03 12.01 -8.09
N PHE A 147 -7.07 12.59 -7.51
CA PHE A 147 -7.81 13.74 -8.06
C PHE A 147 -7.88 14.91 -7.07
N THR A 148 -7.93 16.12 -7.62
CA THR A 148 -7.98 17.40 -6.90
C THR A 148 -8.84 18.40 -7.68
N ASP A 149 -9.22 19.53 -7.07
CA ASP A 149 -9.94 20.64 -7.74
C ASP A 149 -9.22 21.97 -7.50
N TYR A 150 -7.90 21.99 -7.76
CA TYR A 150 -7.11 23.22 -7.68
C TYR A 150 -7.20 24.01 -8.99
N ARG A 151 -6.81 25.29 -8.93
CA ARG A 151 -6.84 26.20 -10.08
C ARG A 151 -5.54 26.99 -10.22
N GLY A 152 -5.27 27.47 -11.43
CA GLY A 152 -4.10 28.29 -11.75
C GLY A 152 -2.78 27.58 -11.45
N ALA A 153 -1.79 28.32 -10.96
CA ALA A 153 -0.44 27.81 -10.75
C ALA A 153 -0.36 26.60 -9.80
N LEU A 154 -1.30 26.45 -8.85
CA LEU A 154 -1.34 25.28 -7.97
C LEU A 154 -1.79 24.02 -8.72
N ALA A 155 -2.75 24.13 -9.64
CA ALA A 155 -3.18 23.02 -10.47
C ALA A 155 -2.01 22.51 -11.34
N ASP A 156 -1.30 23.45 -11.97
CA ASP A 156 -0.12 23.13 -12.78
C ASP A 156 0.99 22.48 -11.93
N ALA A 157 1.26 23.02 -10.74
CA ALA A 157 2.26 22.47 -9.82
C ALA A 157 1.92 21.06 -9.36
N VAL A 158 0.64 20.77 -9.06
CA VAL A 158 0.16 19.45 -8.65
C VAL A 158 0.26 18.44 -9.80
N ARG A 159 -0.22 18.79 -11.00
CA ARG A 159 -0.10 17.93 -12.20
C ARG A 159 1.35 17.58 -12.49
N GLU A 160 2.22 18.58 -12.55
CA GLU A 160 3.63 18.35 -12.86
C GLU A 160 4.37 17.66 -11.71
N GLY A 161 3.96 17.89 -10.46
CA GLY A 161 4.45 17.16 -9.29
C GLY A 161 4.18 15.67 -9.42
N ARG A 162 2.92 15.30 -9.74
CA ARG A 162 2.51 13.92 -9.93
C ARG A 162 3.27 13.24 -11.07
N ARG A 163 3.44 13.91 -12.22
CA ARG A 163 4.23 13.35 -13.34
C ARG A 163 5.70 13.14 -13.00
N ARG A 164 6.29 14.04 -12.21
CA ARG A 164 7.69 13.92 -11.75
C ARG A 164 7.87 12.76 -10.77
N GLU A 165 6.91 12.51 -9.89
CA GLU A 165 6.94 11.39 -8.94
C GLU A 165 7.16 10.05 -9.66
N PHE A 166 6.50 9.85 -10.80
CA PHE A 166 6.64 8.61 -11.58
C PHE A 166 7.84 8.60 -12.55
N ALA A 167 8.52 9.72 -12.77
CA ALA A 167 9.62 9.79 -13.74
C ALA A 167 10.81 8.88 -13.37
N ALA A 168 10.94 8.49 -12.10
CA ALA A 168 11.96 7.57 -11.62
C ALA A 168 11.68 6.09 -11.95
N PHE A 169 10.45 5.76 -12.37
CA PHE A 169 10.06 4.38 -12.67
C PHE A 169 10.36 4.05 -14.14
N PRO A 170 10.96 2.88 -14.43
CA PRO A 170 11.34 2.50 -15.80
C PRO A 170 10.19 2.62 -16.81
N ALA A 171 8.98 2.24 -16.40
CA ALA A 171 7.76 2.30 -17.22
C ALA A 171 7.35 3.72 -17.67
N PHE A 172 7.89 4.76 -17.02
CA PHE A 172 7.55 6.16 -17.26
C PHE A 172 8.77 7.00 -17.66
N THR A 173 9.84 6.35 -18.12
CA THR A 173 11.03 7.03 -18.67
C THR A 173 10.73 7.72 -20.00
N ASP A 174 9.76 7.21 -20.77
CA ASP A 174 9.22 7.85 -21.97
C ASP A 174 8.24 9.00 -21.62
N ALA A 175 8.41 10.14 -22.29
CA ALA A 175 7.57 11.31 -22.12
C ALA A 175 6.10 11.04 -22.47
N ALA A 176 5.84 10.25 -23.53
CA ALA A 176 4.48 9.94 -23.93
C ALA A 176 3.73 9.11 -22.87
N HIS A 177 4.43 8.22 -22.16
CA HIS A 177 3.88 7.45 -21.06
C HIS A 177 3.63 8.31 -19.81
N ARG A 178 4.45 9.34 -19.56
CA ARG A 178 4.18 10.32 -18.48
C ARG A 178 3.00 11.23 -18.78
N ASP A 179 2.83 11.63 -20.03
CA ASP A 179 1.72 12.47 -20.45
C ASP A 179 0.38 11.72 -20.36
N ALA A 180 0.41 10.39 -20.43
CA ALA A 180 -0.74 9.52 -20.20
C ALA A 180 -1.19 9.45 -18.73
N ILE A 181 -0.36 9.84 -17.76
CA ILE A 181 -0.74 9.88 -16.34
C ILE A 181 -1.91 10.86 -16.19
N PRO A 182 -3.06 10.44 -15.60
CA PRO A 182 -4.23 11.29 -15.43
C PRO A 182 -3.90 12.62 -14.76
N ASP A 183 -4.38 13.73 -15.33
CA ASP A 183 -4.31 15.04 -14.68
C ASP A 183 -5.20 15.00 -13.42
N PRO A 184 -4.64 15.24 -12.22
CA PRO A 184 -5.43 15.23 -10.99
C PRO A 184 -6.58 16.25 -11.01
N ASN A 185 -6.44 17.36 -11.74
CA ASN A 185 -7.45 18.43 -11.80
C ASN A 185 -8.46 18.26 -12.95
N ASP A 186 -8.33 17.22 -13.78
CA ASP A 186 -9.35 16.88 -14.77
C ASP A 186 -10.51 16.15 -14.08
N ILE A 187 -11.74 16.66 -14.25
CA ILE A 187 -12.96 16.05 -13.74
C ILE A 187 -13.11 14.58 -14.20
N ALA A 188 -12.59 14.22 -15.36
CA ALA A 188 -12.60 12.85 -15.84
C ALA A 188 -11.81 11.90 -14.93
N THR A 189 -10.79 12.37 -14.22
CA THR A 189 -10.00 11.60 -13.23
C THR A 189 -10.84 11.26 -12.00
N PHE A 190 -11.64 12.22 -11.52
CA PHE A 190 -12.63 11.97 -10.47
C PHE A 190 -13.71 11.00 -10.93
N VAL A 191 -14.34 11.25 -12.09
CA VAL A 191 -15.46 10.45 -12.61
C VAL A 191 -15.08 8.99 -12.86
N ARG A 192 -13.84 8.70 -13.28
CA ARG A 192 -13.35 7.31 -13.42
C ARG A 192 -13.17 6.58 -12.09
N SER A 193 -13.09 7.32 -10.98
CA SER A 193 -12.83 6.80 -9.62
C SER A 193 -14.09 6.59 -8.78
N THR A 194 -15.27 6.83 -9.37
CA THR A 194 -16.59 6.78 -8.72
C THR A 194 -17.53 5.78 -9.38
#